data_AF-A0A9W6U8B9-F1
#
_entry.id   AF-A0A9W6U8B9-F1
#
_cell.length_a   1.000
_cell.length_b   1.000
_cell.length_c   1.000
_cell.angle_alpha   90.00
_cell.angle_beta   90.00
_cell.angle_gamma   90.00
#
_symmetry.space_group_name_H-M   'P 1'
#
loop_
_entity.id
_entity.type
_entity.pdbx_description
1 polymer ?
#
loop_
_entity_poly.entity_id
_entity_poly.type
_entity_poly.pdbx_seq_one_letter_code
_entity_poly.pdbx_strand_id
1 'polypeptide(L)'
;MFGYLGLDSSLDDVLTNPVLNVWSRYLDEFNTKFPRDKVLMIDTFRVSFGDEALLHFLIKAKETPSTQKIASNMETSLLNKWILERINPDDVSQMIKAGTATNKVKVKLLETYSRKFKETYG
;
A
#
# COMPACT_ATOMS: atom_id res chain seq x y z
N MET A 1 13.43 -8.55 9.27
CA MET A 1 14.38 -7.96 8.28
C MET A 1 14.05 -6.50 8.00
N PHE A 2 12.82 -6.16 7.62
CA PHE A 2 12.42 -4.77 7.30
C PHE A 2 12.83 -3.74 8.37
N GLY A 3 12.45 -3.95 9.64
CA GLY A 3 12.85 -3.06 10.72
C GLY A 3 14.34 -3.10 11.09
N TYR A 4 15.02 -4.24 10.92
CA TYR A 4 16.48 -4.32 11.11
C TYR A 4 17.25 -3.47 10.10
N LEU A 5 16.65 -3.17 8.95
CA LEU A 5 17.19 -2.28 7.93
C LEU A 5 16.81 -0.81 8.14
N GLY A 6 16.09 -0.49 9.24
CA GLY A 6 15.59 0.85 9.53
C GLY A 6 14.54 1.34 8.52
N LEU A 7 13.85 0.43 7.82
CA LEU A 7 12.86 0.82 6.82
C LEU A 7 11.49 1.17 7.43
N ASP A 8 11.26 0.86 8.71
CA ASP A 8 10.04 1.16 9.47
C ASP A 8 10.13 2.48 10.26
N SER A 9 11.31 3.13 10.28
CA SER A 9 11.52 4.32 11.12
C SER A 9 10.94 5.61 10.55
N SER A 10 10.72 5.68 9.24
CA SER A 10 10.15 6.86 8.56
C SER A 10 9.33 6.44 7.35
N LEU A 11 8.03 6.71 7.40
CA LEU A 11 7.13 6.51 6.27
C LEU A 11 7.45 7.49 5.13
N ASP A 12 7.88 8.72 5.43
CA ASP A 12 8.07 9.78 4.45
C ASP A 12 9.19 9.46 3.43
N ASP A 13 10.23 8.73 3.85
CA ASP A 13 11.42 8.47 3.03
C ASP A 13 11.53 7.01 2.56
N VAL A 14 10.65 6.12 3.00
CA VAL A 14 10.80 4.68 2.76
C VAL A 14 10.87 4.33 1.26
N LEU A 15 10.13 5.06 0.41
CA LEU A 15 10.08 4.81 -1.04
C LEU A 15 11.28 5.38 -1.81
N THR A 16 12.02 6.31 -1.20
CA THR A 16 13.25 6.89 -1.78
C THR A 16 14.51 6.29 -1.16
N ASN A 17 14.37 5.57 -0.03
CA ASN A 17 15.47 4.92 0.64
C ASN A 17 16.08 3.80 -0.24
N PRO A 18 17.36 3.88 -0.62
CA PRO A 18 18.00 2.87 -1.48
C PRO A 18 18.03 1.48 -0.85
N VAL A 19 17.96 1.37 0.49
CA VAL A 19 17.90 0.10 1.22
C VAL A 19 16.59 -0.66 0.92
N LEU A 20 15.52 0.02 0.48
CA LEU A 20 14.30 -0.64 0.04
C LEU A 20 14.55 -1.61 -1.12
N ASN A 21 15.48 -1.29 -2.03
CA ASN A 21 15.84 -2.18 -3.14
C ASN A 21 16.55 -3.46 -2.65
N VAL A 22 17.36 -3.35 -1.60
CA VAL A 22 18.04 -4.50 -0.99
C VAL A 22 17.00 -5.42 -0.36
N TRP A 23 16.06 -4.85 0.38
CA TRP A 23 14.97 -5.61 0.98
C TRP A 23 14.05 -6.24 -0.06
N SER A 24 13.72 -5.53 -1.15
CA SER A 24 12.90 -6.09 -2.25
C SER A 24 13.55 -7.33 -2.86
N ARG A 25 14.87 -7.30 -3.13
CA ARG A 25 15.59 -8.46 -3.66
C ARG A 25 15.56 -9.64 -2.69
N TYR A 26 15.77 -9.37 -1.40
CA TYR A 26 15.66 -10.40 -0.37
C TYR A 26 14.26 -11.01 -0.33
N LEU A 27 13.21 -10.19 -0.43
CA LEU A 27 11.83 -10.63 -0.46
C LEU A 27 11.55 -11.53 -1.68
N ASP A 28 12.05 -11.16 -2.86
CA ASP A 28 11.91 -11.95 -4.08
C ASP A 28 12.60 -13.32 -3.95
N GLU A 29 13.81 -13.36 -3.41
CA GLU A 29 14.53 -14.61 -3.12
C GLU A 29 13.80 -15.47 -2.09
N PHE A 30 13.30 -14.86 -1.01
CA PHE A 30 12.54 -15.53 0.02
C PHE A 30 11.27 -16.17 -0.58
N ASN A 31 10.50 -15.41 -1.36
CA ASN A 31 9.27 -15.88 -2.00
C ASN A 31 9.50 -16.95 -3.08
N THR A 32 10.70 -16.98 -3.67
CA THR A 32 11.13 -18.02 -4.60
C THR A 32 11.47 -19.32 -3.88
N LYS A 33 12.17 -19.23 -2.74
CA LYS A 33 12.56 -20.39 -1.92
C LYS A 33 11.39 -20.98 -1.13
N PHE A 34 10.46 -20.13 -0.68
CA PHE A 34 9.33 -20.50 0.18
C PHE A 34 7.99 -20.11 -0.47
N PRO A 35 7.58 -20.77 -1.56
CA PRO A 35 6.40 -20.38 -2.33
C PRO A 35 5.07 -20.54 -1.57
N ARG A 36 5.04 -21.35 -0.50
CA ARG A 36 3.85 -21.51 0.37
C ARG A 36 3.73 -20.41 1.41
N ASP A 37 4.84 -19.76 1.77
CA ASP A 37 4.94 -18.75 2.82
C ASP A 37 5.18 -17.36 2.24
N LYS A 38 4.70 -17.12 1.01
CA LYS A 38 4.97 -15.87 0.29
C LYS A 38 4.52 -14.66 1.09
N VAL A 39 5.43 -13.70 1.22
CA VAL A 39 5.19 -12.41 1.84
C VAL A 39 5.05 -11.36 0.75
N LEU A 40 3.97 -10.58 0.80
CA LEU A 40 3.81 -9.45 -0.09
C LEU A 40 4.49 -8.22 0.49
N MET A 41 5.09 -7.41 -0.37
CA MET A 41 5.69 -6.14 0.03
C MET A 41 4.68 -5.27 0.78
N ILE A 42 3.44 -5.20 0.27
CA ILE A 42 2.39 -4.41 0.90
C ILE A 42 2.04 -4.89 2.30
N ASP A 43 2.04 -6.20 2.56
CA ASP A 43 1.72 -6.73 3.89
C ASP A 43 2.77 -6.29 4.93
N THR A 44 4.05 -6.22 4.52
CA THR A 44 5.10 -5.71 5.42
C THR A 44 4.90 -4.23 5.75
N PHE A 45 4.53 -3.41 4.75
CA PHE A 45 4.27 -1.99 4.96
C PHE A 45 3.04 -1.75 5.83
N ARG A 46 1.96 -2.53 5.63
CA ARG A 46 0.74 -2.45 6.46
C ARG A 46 1.04 -2.76 7.92
N VAL A 47 1.80 -3.82 8.18
CA VAL A 47 2.24 -4.19 9.53
C VAL A 47 3.12 -3.11 10.16
N SER A 48 3.99 -2.47 9.37
CA SER A 48 4.96 -1.50 9.90
C SER A 48 4.35 -0.12 10.15
N PHE A 49 3.42 0.33 9.29
CA PHE A 49 2.94 1.71 9.28
C PHE A 49 1.45 1.86 9.59
N GLY A 50 0.67 0.78 9.51
CA GLY A 50 -0.78 0.83 9.62
C GLY A 50 -1.45 1.25 8.30
N ASP A 51 -2.66 0.74 8.10
CA ASP A 51 -3.41 0.83 6.84
C ASP A 51 -3.78 2.27 6.44
N GLU A 52 -4.30 3.05 7.38
CA GLU A 52 -4.74 4.44 7.12
C GLU A 52 -3.55 5.36 6.81
N ALA A 53 -2.51 5.33 7.64
CA ALA A 53 -1.31 6.14 7.44
C ALA A 53 -0.61 5.79 6.12
N LEU A 54 -0.49 4.49 5.82
CA LEU A 54 0.08 4.00 4.57
C LEU A 54 -0.74 4.48 3.37
N LEU A 55 -2.07 4.40 3.41
CA LEU A 55 -2.92 4.87 2.32
C LEU A 55 -2.66 6.36 2.03
N HIS A 56 -2.66 7.20 3.06
CA HIS A 56 -2.47 8.65 2.88
C HIS A 56 -1.09 9.01 2.38
N PHE A 57 -0.06 8.33 2.89
CA PHE A 57 1.29 8.46 2.38
C PHE A 57 1.35 8.10 0.89
N LEU A 58 0.78 6.97 0.47
CA LEU A 58 0.81 6.53 -0.93
C LEU A 58 0.08 7.53 -1.85
N ILE A 59 -1.05 8.09 -1.42
CA ILE A 59 -1.75 9.13 -2.18
C ILE A 59 -0.84 10.35 -2.40
N LYS A 60 -0.15 10.82 -1.35
CA LYS A 60 0.77 11.96 -1.43
C LYS A 60 2.01 11.64 -2.28
N ALA A 61 2.60 10.46 -2.09
CA ALA A 61 3.78 10.01 -2.84
C ALA A 61 3.51 9.86 -4.34
N LYS A 62 2.25 9.71 -4.76
CA LYS A 62 1.86 9.74 -6.18
C LYS A 62 1.97 11.11 -6.84
N GLU A 63 1.99 12.19 -6.06
CA GLU A 63 2.11 13.55 -6.55
C GLU A 63 3.57 13.94 -6.82
N THR A 64 4.52 13.17 -6.28
CA THR A 64 5.96 13.39 -6.46
C THR A 64 6.49 12.53 -7.63
N PRO A 65 7.08 13.12 -8.69
CA PRO A 65 7.49 12.37 -9.88
C PRO A 65 8.44 11.19 -9.62
N SER A 66 9.38 11.32 -8.68
CA SER A 66 10.35 10.27 -8.35
C SER A 66 9.73 9.06 -7.66
N THR A 67 8.63 9.23 -6.93
CA THR A 67 7.93 8.16 -6.19
C THR A 67 6.63 7.73 -6.84
N GLN A 68 6.15 8.44 -7.87
CA GLN A 68 4.83 8.24 -8.46
C GLN A 68 4.57 6.80 -8.89
N LYS A 69 5.53 6.18 -9.58
CA LYS A 69 5.40 4.82 -10.10
C LYS A 69 5.29 3.79 -8.99
N ILE A 70 6.20 3.82 -8.01
CA ILE A 70 6.20 2.87 -6.90
C ILE A 70 4.99 3.08 -5.98
N ALA A 71 4.60 4.32 -5.72
CA ALA A 71 3.44 4.64 -4.91
C ALA A 71 2.13 4.18 -5.57
N SER A 72 1.98 4.35 -6.89
CA SER A 72 0.80 3.85 -7.64
C SER A 72 0.70 2.34 -7.60
N ASN A 73 1.83 1.63 -7.71
CA ASN A 73 1.85 0.18 -7.61
C ASN A 73 1.48 -0.29 -6.19
N MET A 74 2.04 0.34 -5.16
CA MET A 74 1.77 0.02 -3.76
C MET A 74 0.31 0.31 -3.37
N GLU A 75 -0.27 1.42 -3.81
CA GLU A 75 -1.70 1.72 -3.59
C GLU A 75 -2.58 0.67 -4.28
N THR A 76 -2.23 0.27 -5.50
CA THR A 76 -2.95 -0.81 -6.21
C THR A 76 -2.88 -2.13 -5.43
N SER A 77 -1.70 -2.49 -4.90
CA SER A 77 -1.53 -3.67 -4.05
C SER A 77 -2.34 -3.57 -2.75
N LEU A 78 -2.40 -2.39 -2.12
CA LEU A 78 -3.18 -2.15 -0.90
C LEU A 78 -4.68 -2.37 -1.15
N LEU A 79 -5.24 -1.73 -2.18
CA LEU A 79 -6.66 -1.86 -2.50
C LEU A 79 -7.02 -3.31 -2.87
N ASN A 80 -6.18 -3.98 -3.67
CA ASN A 80 -6.43 -5.38 -4.01
C ASN A 80 -6.37 -6.28 -2.76
N LYS A 81 -5.45 -6.01 -1.83
CA LYS A 81 -5.35 -6.75 -0.57
C LYS A 81 -6.60 -6.55 0.28
N TRP A 82 -7.06 -5.31 0.45
CA TRP A 82 -8.30 -5.00 1.16
C TRP A 82 -9.54 -5.65 0.53
N ILE A 83 -9.61 -5.69 -0.81
CA ILE A 83 -10.68 -6.42 -1.51
C ILE A 83 -10.62 -7.90 -1.12
N LEU A 84 -9.46 -8.56 -1.24
CA LEU A 84 -9.31 -9.98 -0.88
C LEU A 84 -9.64 -10.27 0.59
N GLU A 85 -9.33 -9.34 1.48
CA GLU A 85 -9.67 -9.39 2.91
C GLU A 85 -11.12 -8.98 3.21
N ARG A 86 -11.89 -8.61 2.18
CA ARG A 86 -13.30 -8.18 2.26
C ARG A 86 -13.52 -6.99 3.18
N ILE A 87 -12.58 -6.04 3.21
CA ILE A 87 -12.74 -4.81 3.98
C ILE A 87 -13.94 -4.04 3.42
N ASN A 88 -14.87 -3.67 4.31
CA ASN A 88 -16.13 -3.05 3.94
C ASN A 88 -15.86 -1.71 3.22
N PRO A 89 -16.51 -1.43 2.08
CA PRO A 89 -16.44 -0.12 1.42
C PRO A 89 -16.70 1.07 2.34
N ASP A 90 -17.53 0.93 3.37
CA ASP A 90 -17.78 1.98 4.36
C ASP A 90 -16.55 2.27 5.23
N ASP A 91 -15.81 1.23 5.65
CA ASP A 91 -14.57 1.38 6.42
C ASP A 91 -13.48 2.05 5.57
N VAL A 92 -13.34 1.60 4.30
CA VAL A 92 -12.41 2.23 3.35
C VAL A 92 -12.80 3.68 3.08
N SER A 93 -14.10 4.00 3.02
CA SER A 93 -14.59 5.38 2.90
C SER A 93 -14.18 6.24 4.09
N GLN A 94 -14.25 5.71 5.31
CA GLN A 94 -13.78 6.41 6.51
C GLN A 94 -12.27 6.69 6.45
N MET A 95 -11.46 5.68 6.11
CA MET A 95 -10.01 5.83 5.95
C MET A 95 -9.68 6.89 4.89
N ILE A 96 -10.31 6.84 3.70
CA ILE A 96 -10.06 7.84 2.63
C ILE A 96 -10.42 9.26 3.09
N LYS A 97 -11.51 9.42 3.86
CA LYS A 97 -11.98 10.73 4.33
C LYS A 97 -11.06 11.35 5.37
N ALA A 98 -10.40 10.55 6.21
CA ALA A 98 -9.50 11.01 7.26
C ALA A 98 -8.27 11.78 6.74
N GLY A 99 -7.86 11.53 5.50
CA GLY A 99 -6.69 12.17 4.88
C GLY A 99 -6.92 13.58 4.33
N THR A 100 -5.84 14.18 3.84
CA THR A 100 -5.83 15.56 3.32
C THR A 100 -5.98 15.66 1.80
N ALA A 101 -6.13 14.53 1.10
CA ALA A 101 -6.28 14.49 -0.36
C ALA A 101 -7.48 15.30 -0.87
N THR A 102 -7.39 15.83 -2.09
CA THR A 102 -8.48 16.58 -2.69
C THR A 102 -9.75 15.73 -2.85
N ASN A 103 -10.93 16.36 -2.82
CA ASN A 103 -12.20 15.66 -3.02
C ASN A 103 -12.23 14.85 -4.32
N LYS A 104 -11.63 15.37 -5.40
CA LYS A 104 -11.53 14.65 -6.68
C LYS A 104 -10.76 13.33 -6.54
N VAL A 105 -9.65 13.32 -5.80
CA VAL A 105 -8.86 12.11 -5.56
C VAL A 105 -9.63 11.14 -4.66
N LYS A 106 -10.22 11.63 -3.56
CA LYS A 106 -11.02 10.82 -2.64
C LYS A 106 -12.18 10.11 -3.34
N VAL A 107 -12.96 10.84 -4.15
CA VAL A 107 -14.11 10.29 -4.91
C VAL A 107 -13.65 9.23 -5.89
N LYS A 108 -12.63 9.52 -6.71
CA LYS A 108 -12.12 8.56 -7.71
C LYS A 108 -11.61 7.27 -7.06
N LEU A 109 -10.94 7.38 -5.92
CA LEU A 109 -10.42 6.23 -5.18
C LEU A 109 -11.55 5.37 -4.60
N LEU A 110 -12.53 6.01 -3.97
CA LEU A 110 -13.70 5.32 -3.41
C LEU A 110 -14.52 4.63 -4.51
N GLU A 111 -14.79 5.29 -5.64
CA GLU A 111 -15.47 4.69 -6.79
C GLU A 111 -14.71 3.48 -7.32
N THR A 112 -13.39 3.59 -7.42
CA THR A 112 -12.53 2.48 -7.89
C THR A 112 -12.60 1.29 -6.96
N TYR A 113 -12.53 1.51 -5.65
CA TYR A 113 -12.60 0.45 -4.65
C TYR A 113 -13.97 -0.21 -4.63
N SER A 114 -15.05 0.57 -4.49
CA SER A 114 -16.42 0.07 -4.41
C SER A 114 -16.82 -0.71 -5.67
N ARG A 115 -16.41 -0.23 -6.85
CA ARG A 115 -16.65 -0.95 -8.11
C ARG A 115 -15.96 -2.31 -8.12
N LYS A 116 -14.66 -2.36 -7.83
CA LYS A 116 -13.92 -3.63 -7.80
C LYS A 116 -14.44 -4.59 -6.74
N PHE A 117 -14.81 -4.08 -5.56
CA PHE A 117 -15.39 -4.89 -4.49
C PHE A 117 -16.69 -5.56 -4.96
N LYS A 118 -17.58 -4.79 -5.59
CA LYS A 118 -18.82 -5.31 -6.19
C LYS A 118 -18.54 -6.30 -7.32
N GLU A 119 -17.58 -6.04 -8.19
CA GLU A 119 -17.19 -6.98 -9.25
C GLU A 119 -16.64 -8.31 -8.70
N THR A 120 -16.04 -8.29 -7.50
CA THR A 120 -15.42 -9.48 -6.88
C THR A 120 -16.41 -10.33 -6.08
N TYR A 121 -17.40 -9.70 -5.42
CA TYR A 121 -18.29 -10.39 -4.47
C TYR A 121 -19.80 -10.13 -4.67
N GLY A 122 -20.17 -9.25 -5.59
CA GLY A 122 -21.57 -8.88 -5.85
C GLY A 122 -22.26 -9.75 -6.87
#